data_AF-A0A1G3GIW5-F1
#
_entry.id   AF-A0A1G3GIW5-F1
#
_cell.length_a   1.000
_cell.length_b   1.000
_cell.length_c   1.000
_cell.angle_alpha   90.00
_cell.angle_beta   90.00
_cell.angle_gamma   90.00
#
_symmetry.space_group_name_H-M   'P 1'
#
loop_
_entity.id
_entity.type
_entity.pdbx_description
1 polymer ?
#
loop_
_entity_poly.entity_id
_entity_poly.type
_entity_poly.pdbx_seq_one_letter_code
_entity_poly.pdbx_strand_id
1 'polypeptide(L)'
;MPLRNLAVGFATSALISLASPAVAYPVDCAILLCLAGGWPSSTECAQARAVFIRRITPWPIEPPLQIWNCPMRASFRAPTAMERLFEVGTPSRQPLLQVAPPWASAVLLPVADQADIDISDPAFDFVRSIRVFEIHYIQHADDDGGACNRWWTIHEGSYGEQGGYRRRGSTPSAVPEASDLDLTADCRSIRHRSVFVEWRDAEGTYGHEEVHY
;
A
#
# COMPACT_ATOMS: atom_id res chain seq x y z
N MET A 1 51.04 10.17 -63.79
CA MET A 1 50.38 11.28 -63.07
C MET A 1 49.45 10.66 -62.03
N PRO A 2 49.73 10.76 -60.72
CA PRO A 2 48.89 10.18 -59.67
C PRO A 2 47.80 11.16 -59.25
N LEU A 3 46.55 10.71 -59.12
CA LEU A 3 45.53 11.44 -58.35
C LEU A 3 45.20 10.66 -57.07
N ARG A 4 45.33 11.37 -55.96
CA ARG A 4 45.07 10.97 -54.56
C ARG A 4 43.59 10.68 -54.35
N ASN A 5 43.26 9.52 -53.79
CA ASN A 5 41.94 9.28 -53.18
C ASN A 5 41.93 9.87 -51.76
N LEU A 6 41.02 10.81 -51.52
CA LEU A 6 40.65 11.31 -50.19
C LEU A 6 39.63 10.34 -49.58
N ALA A 7 39.99 9.67 -48.49
CA ALA A 7 39.04 8.94 -47.67
C ALA A 7 38.36 9.94 -46.71
N VAL A 8 37.06 10.17 -46.91
CA VAL A 8 36.21 10.94 -46.00
C VAL A 8 35.66 9.97 -44.95
N GLY A 9 36.05 10.14 -43.69
CA GLY A 9 35.50 9.38 -42.57
C GLY A 9 34.17 9.97 -42.12
N PHE A 10 33.09 9.19 -42.19
CA PHE A 10 31.82 9.52 -41.54
C PHE A 10 31.90 9.14 -40.06
N ALA A 11 32.04 10.14 -39.18
CA ALA A 11 31.88 9.96 -37.75
C ALA A 11 30.38 9.94 -37.41
N THR A 12 29.80 8.75 -37.25
CA THR A 12 28.44 8.57 -36.72
C THR A 12 28.46 8.78 -35.22
N SER A 13 28.07 9.97 -34.77
CA SER A 13 27.84 10.25 -33.34
C SER A 13 26.57 9.53 -32.89
N ALA A 14 26.72 8.40 -32.20
CA ALA A 14 25.60 7.74 -31.52
C ALA A 14 25.21 8.57 -30.29
N LEU A 15 24.05 9.23 -30.35
CA LEU A 15 23.43 9.86 -29.19
C LEU A 15 22.86 8.75 -28.30
N ILE A 16 23.61 8.38 -27.26
CA ILE A 16 23.14 7.47 -26.22
C ILE A 16 22.17 8.28 -25.35
N SER A 17 20.86 8.06 -25.52
CA SER A 17 19.85 8.53 -24.58
C SER A 17 20.09 7.85 -23.24
N LEU A 18 20.74 8.56 -22.31
CA LEU A 18 20.79 8.21 -20.90
C LEU A 18 19.38 8.42 -20.34
N ALA A 19 18.53 7.39 -20.42
CA ALA A 19 17.33 7.34 -19.60
C ALA A 19 17.77 7.53 -18.15
N SER A 20 17.39 8.65 -17.53
CA SER A 20 17.62 8.82 -16.10
C SER A 20 16.86 7.70 -15.39
N PRO A 21 17.49 6.96 -14.46
CA PRO A 21 16.72 6.08 -13.60
C PRO A 21 15.72 6.96 -12.86
N ALA A 22 14.43 6.78 -13.12
CA ALA A 22 13.42 7.29 -12.21
C ALA A 22 13.77 6.67 -10.86
N VAL A 23 14.07 7.50 -9.86
CA VAL A 23 14.23 7.03 -8.49
C VAL A 23 12.93 6.28 -8.19
N ALA A 24 13.01 4.96 -8.06
CA ALA A 24 11.85 4.16 -7.74
C ALA A 24 11.30 4.72 -6.43
N TYR A 25 10.11 5.31 -6.48
CA TYR A 25 9.39 5.72 -5.29
C TYR A 25 9.39 4.51 -4.33
N PRO A 26 9.67 4.69 -3.02
CA PRO A 26 9.52 3.62 -2.07
C PRO A 26 8.14 2.98 -2.27
N VAL A 27 8.08 1.65 -2.36
CA VAL A 27 6.83 0.94 -2.64
C VAL A 27 5.71 1.32 -1.65
N ASP A 28 6.08 1.70 -0.43
CA ASP A 28 5.19 2.24 0.61
C ASP A 28 4.45 3.51 0.20
N CYS A 29 5.11 4.41 -0.52
CA CYS A 29 4.45 5.60 -1.08
C CYS A 29 3.46 5.23 -2.18
N ALA A 30 3.83 4.28 -3.03
CA ALA A 30 2.92 3.81 -4.08
C ALA A 30 1.70 3.12 -3.46
N ILE A 31 1.90 2.24 -2.47
CA ILE A 31 0.81 1.60 -1.72
C ILE A 31 -0.12 2.66 -1.12
N LEU A 32 0.43 3.66 -0.42
CA LEU A 32 -0.37 4.71 0.21
C LEU A 32 -1.22 5.50 -0.81
N LEU A 33 -0.59 6.00 -1.88
CA LEU A 33 -1.26 6.82 -2.89
C LEU A 33 -2.27 6.01 -3.72
N CYS A 34 -1.92 4.78 -4.08
CA CYS A 34 -2.80 3.90 -4.84
C CYS A 34 -4.00 3.45 -3.99
N LEU A 35 -3.79 3.16 -2.71
CA LEU A 35 -4.88 2.83 -1.78
C LEU A 35 -5.84 4.01 -1.61
N ALA A 36 -5.29 5.22 -1.46
CA ALA A 36 -6.08 6.46 -1.37
C ALA A 36 -6.97 6.68 -2.60
N GLY A 37 -6.56 6.22 -3.79
CA GLY A 37 -7.35 6.27 -5.02
C GLY A 37 -8.03 4.96 -5.42
N GLY A 38 -8.20 4.01 -4.50
CA GLY A 38 -8.96 2.78 -4.75
C GLY A 38 -8.30 1.74 -5.67
N TRP A 39 -6.96 1.70 -5.71
CA TRP A 39 -6.15 0.81 -6.57
C TRP A 39 -6.45 0.93 -8.07
N PRO A 40 -6.10 2.07 -8.70
CA PRO A 40 -6.29 2.25 -10.14
C PRO A 40 -5.46 1.23 -10.93
N SER A 41 -5.83 0.98 -12.19
CA SER A 41 -5.28 -0.10 -13.03
C SER A 41 -3.88 0.18 -13.60
N SER A 42 -3.06 1.02 -12.96
CA SER A 42 -1.69 1.29 -13.40
C SER A 42 -0.75 0.14 -13.02
N THR A 43 0.36 0.01 -13.74
CA THR A 43 1.43 -0.97 -13.43
C THR A 43 1.96 -0.79 -12.02
N GLU A 44 2.16 0.46 -11.60
CA GLU A 44 2.71 0.79 -10.29
C GLU A 44 1.74 0.44 -9.17
N CYS A 45 0.44 0.72 -9.36
CA CYS A 45 -0.57 0.38 -8.38
C CYS A 45 -0.86 -1.12 -8.32
N ALA A 46 -0.75 -1.85 -9.45
CA ALA A 46 -0.82 -3.30 -9.45
C ALA A 46 0.36 -3.93 -8.68
N GLN A 47 1.59 -3.41 -8.87
CA GLN A 47 2.75 -3.86 -8.11
C GLN A 47 2.61 -3.53 -6.62
N ALA A 48 2.17 -2.31 -6.29
CA ALA A 48 1.93 -1.89 -4.92
C ALA A 48 0.86 -2.76 -4.23
N ARG A 49 -0.25 -3.07 -4.91
CA ARG A 49 -1.30 -3.96 -4.41
C ARG A 49 -0.77 -5.37 -4.13
N ALA A 50 0.09 -5.89 -5.00
CA ALA A 50 0.73 -7.19 -4.77
C ALA A 50 1.62 -7.18 -3.51
N VAL A 51 2.36 -6.10 -3.25
CA VAL A 51 3.17 -5.97 -2.03
C VAL A 51 2.29 -5.80 -0.79
N PHE A 52 1.22 -4.99 -0.88
CA PHE A 52 0.23 -4.84 0.17
C PHE A 52 -0.36 -6.19 0.58
N ILE A 53 -0.83 -6.98 -0.40
CA ILE A 53 -1.36 -8.33 -0.18
C ILE A 53 -0.27 -9.23 0.41
N ARG A 54 0.96 -9.21 -0.10
CA ARG A 54 2.07 -10.03 0.42
C ARG A 54 2.41 -9.77 1.89
N ARG A 55 2.32 -8.53 2.37
CA ARG A 55 2.58 -8.20 3.78
C ARG A 55 1.53 -8.75 4.71
N ILE A 56 0.28 -8.74 4.25
CA ILE A 56 -0.82 -9.36 4.96
C ILE A 56 -0.91 -10.87 4.67
N THR A 57 0.02 -11.44 3.88
CA THR A 57 0.06 -12.87 3.50
C THR A 57 1.51 -13.37 3.26
N PRO A 58 2.31 -13.76 4.29
CA PRO A 58 2.03 -14.93 5.14
C PRO A 58 2.39 -14.72 6.64
N TRP A 59 2.03 -15.67 7.51
CA TRP A 59 2.26 -15.54 8.96
C TRP A 59 3.75 -15.47 9.33
N PRO A 60 4.20 -14.53 10.19
CA PRO A 60 3.41 -13.52 10.91
C PRO A 60 2.97 -12.33 10.04
N ILE A 61 1.72 -11.92 10.19
CA ILE A 61 1.14 -10.79 9.45
C ILE A 61 1.88 -9.50 9.77
N GLU A 62 2.41 -8.84 8.75
CA GLU A 62 2.97 -7.49 8.85
C GLU A 62 1.87 -6.45 8.62
N PRO A 63 1.92 -5.28 9.28
CA PRO A 63 1.01 -4.18 8.99
C PRO A 63 1.08 -3.80 7.50
N PRO A 64 -0.06 -3.68 6.80
CA PRO A 64 -0.08 -3.49 5.34
C PRO A 64 0.69 -2.23 4.89
N LEU A 65 0.52 -1.14 5.63
CA LEU A 65 1.18 0.15 5.42
C LEU A 65 2.34 0.35 6.41
N GLN A 66 3.47 0.80 5.87
CA GLN A 66 4.65 1.22 6.61
C GLN A 66 4.84 2.72 6.35
N ILE A 67 3.95 3.55 6.91
CA ILE A 67 3.80 4.98 6.57
C ILE A 67 5.13 5.74 6.73
N TRP A 68 5.96 5.33 7.68
CA TRP A 68 7.29 5.87 7.95
C TRP A 68 8.32 5.68 6.85
N ASN A 69 8.15 4.68 5.99
CA ASN A 69 9.02 4.49 4.83
C ASN A 69 8.63 5.39 3.66
N CYS A 70 7.48 6.07 3.75
CA CYS A 70 7.10 7.08 2.79
C CYS A 70 7.34 8.47 3.40
N PRO A 71 8.48 9.14 3.08
CA PRO A 71 8.77 10.48 3.58
C PRO A 71 7.86 11.52 2.90
N MET A 72 6.57 11.50 3.20
CA MET A 72 5.67 12.60 2.92
C MET A 72 5.83 13.66 4.01
N ARG A 73 6.98 14.34 4.02
CA ARG A 73 7.06 15.72 4.54
C ARG A 73 6.52 16.73 3.51
N ALA A 74 5.55 16.30 2.69
CA ALA A 74 4.69 17.19 1.95
C ALA A 74 3.39 17.25 2.75
N SER A 75 3.25 18.29 3.56
CA SER A 75 1.94 18.74 4.01
C SER A 75 0.99 18.71 2.81
N PHE A 76 -0.07 17.91 2.86
CA PHE A 76 -1.18 18.03 1.91
C PHE A 76 -1.86 19.38 2.15
N ARG A 77 -1.29 20.44 1.60
CA ARG A 77 -1.94 21.74 1.50
C ARG A 77 -2.83 21.66 0.26
N ALA A 78 -4.15 21.74 0.45
CA ALA A 78 -5.05 21.95 -0.67
C ALA A 78 -4.58 23.18 -1.47
N PRO A 79 -4.37 23.07 -2.79
CA PRO A 79 -3.83 24.17 -3.58
C PRO A 79 -4.78 25.36 -3.49
N THR A 80 -4.23 26.53 -3.14
CA THR A 80 -4.98 27.77 -3.05
C THR A 80 -5.51 28.18 -4.42
N ALA A 81 -6.56 29.03 -4.45
CA ALA A 81 -7.14 29.51 -5.72
C ALA A 81 -6.09 30.16 -6.65
N MET A 82 -5.02 30.73 -6.10
CA MET A 82 -3.91 31.28 -6.87
C MET A 82 -2.99 30.21 -7.47
N GLU A 83 -2.74 29.09 -6.78
CA GLU A 83 -1.90 28.00 -7.30
C GLU A 83 -2.58 27.28 -8.48
N ARG A 84 -3.91 27.13 -8.44
CA ARG A 84 -4.70 26.61 -9.57
C ARG A 84 -4.66 27.51 -10.81
N LEU A 85 -4.49 28.83 -10.63
CA LEU A 85 -4.38 29.78 -11.75
C LEU A 85 -3.00 29.72 -12.42
N PHE A 86 -1.93 29.39 -11.68
CA PHE A 86 -0.59 29.18 -12.26
C PHE A 86 -0.49 27.88 -13.07
N GLU A 87 -1.31 26.88 -12.78
CA GLU A 87 -1.33 25.60 -13.50
C GLU A 87 -1.95 25.69 -14.91
N VAL A 88 -2.80 26.69 -15.16
CA VAL A 88 -3.41 26.95 -16.48
C VAL A 88 -2.46 27.72 -17.42
N GLY A 89 -1.39 28.34 -16.89
CA GLY A 89 -0.58 29.33 -17.62
C GLY A 89 0.80 28.91 -18.09
N THR A 90 1.31 27.72 -17.76
CA THR A 90 2.71 27.37 -18.07
C THR A 90 2.87 25.93 -18.60
N PRO A 91 3.32 25.73 -19.85
CA PRO A 91 3.79 24.42 -20.29
C PRO A 91 5.15 24.14 -19.65
N SER A 92 5.20 23.09 -18.83
CA SER A 92 6.37 22.39 -18.27
C SER A 92 7.59 23.25 -17.92
N ARG A 93 7.78 23.52 -16.64
CA ARG A 93 9.14 23.70 -16.08
C ARG A 93 9.26 22.83 -14.83
N GLN A 94 10.25 21.95 -14.89
CA GLN A 94 10.56 20.91 -13.90
C GLN A 94 10.55 21.46 -12.47
N PRO A 95 10.03 20.71 -11.48
CA PRO A 95 10.32 21.01 -10.09
C PRO A 95 11.82 20.84 -9.90
N LEU A 96 12.47 21.85 -9.32
CA LEU A 96 13.85 21.74 -8.84
C LEU A 96 13.89 20.71 -7.70
N LEU A 97 14.00 19.43 -8.05
CA LEU A 97 14.49 18.41 -7.13
C LEU A 97 15.92 18.79 -6.77
N GLN A 98 16.15 19.18 -5.52
CA GLN A 98 17.50 19.25 -5.00
C GLN A 98 18.02 17.82 -4.87
N VAL A 99 18.81 17.40 -5.88
CA VAL A 99 19.58 16.16 -5.84
C VAL A 99 20.61 16.29 -4.72
N ALA A 100 20.48 15.47 -3.68
CA ALA A 100 21.52 15.33 -2.67
C ALA A 100 22.80 14.76 -3.34
N PRO A 101 24.00 15.24 -2.99
CA PRO A 101 25.23 14.82 -3.64
C PRO A 101 25.54 13.32 -3.42
N PRO A 102 26.21 12.66 -4.39
CA PRO A 102 26.37 11.20 -4.46
C PRO A 102 27.28 10.57 -3.38
N TRP A 103 27.81 11.38 -2.46
CA TRP A 103 28.65 10.93 -1.33
C TRP A 103 27.96 11.11 0.02
N ALA A 104 26.75 11.66 0.06
CA ALA A 104 25.92 11.58 1.25
C ALA A 104 25.56 10.10 1.43
N SER A 105 26.41 9.37 2.14
CA SER A 105 26.05 8.08 2.71
C SER A 105 24.69 8.27 3.34
N ALA A 106 23.68 7.56 2.82
CA ALA A 106 22.41 7.44 3.51
C ALA A 106 22.75 6.88 4.88
N VAL A 107 22.87 7.77 5.86
CA VAL A 107 22.93 7.36 7.25
C VAL A 107 21.59 6.69 7.45
N LEU A 108 21.60 5.36 7.49
CA LEU A 108 20.51 4.59 8.04
C LEU A 108 20.46 4.99 9.52
N LEU A 109 19.80 6.11 9.78
CA LEU A 109 19.37 6.43 11.13
C LEU A 109 18.54 5.22 11.56
N PRO A 110 18.88 4.56 12.67
CA PRO A 110 17.96 3.62 13.26
C PRO A 110 16.67 4.41 13.50
N VAL A 111 15.61 4.10 12.75
CA VAL A 111 14.29 4.70 12.94
C VAL A 111 13.78 4.15 14.26
N ALA A 112 14.23 4.78 15.34
CA ALA A 112 13.58 4.70 16.62
C ALA A 112 12.21 5.36 16.43
N ASP A 113 11.17 4.56 16.64
CA ASP A 113 9.76 4.91 16.56
C ASP A 113 9.14 4.99 15.16
N GLN A 114 8.91 3.81 14.58
CA GLN A 114 8.08 3.63 13.37
C GLN A 114 6.65 4.22 13.53
N ALA A 115 6.19 4.46 14.77
CA ALA A 115 4.84 4.91 15.10
C ALA A 115 4.76 6.37 15.58
N ASP A 116 5.67 7.25 15.14
CA ASP A 116 5.70 8.68 15.53
C ASP A 116 5.31 9.63 14.37
N ILE A 117 4.41 9.18 13.48
CA ILE A 117 3.84 10.03 12.42
C ILE A 117 2.41 10.38 12.78
N ASP A 118 2.16 11.67 13.02
CA ASP A 118 0.83 12.19 13.23
C ASP A 118 -0.01 12.14 11.94
N ILE A 119 -0.95 11.20 11.91
CA ILE A 119 -1.99 11.00 10.88
C ILE A 119 -3.38 11.33 11.42
N SER A 120 -3.49 12.19 12.43
CA SER A 120 -4.77 12.70 12.95
C SER A 120 -5.53 13.56 11.94
N ASP A 121 -4.84 14.12 10.94
CA ASP A 121 -5.46 14.89 9.87
C ASP A 121 -6.49 14.02 9.10
N PRO A 122 -7.70 14.54 8.78
CA PRO A 122 -8.71 13.84 7.99
C PRO A 122 -8.21 13.34 6.62
N ALA A 123 -7.17 13.94 6.05
CA ALA A 123 -6.53 13.45 4.83
C ALA A 123 -6.03 12.00 4.95
N PHE A 124 -5.80 11.50 6.17
CA PHE A 124 -5.40 10.12 6.45
C PHE A 124 -6.53 9.25 7.02
N ASP A 125 -7.80 9.70 6.95
CA ASP A 125 -8.94 8.88 7.38
C ASP A 125 -8.98 7.54 6.63
N PHE A 126 -8.58 7.51 5.36
CA PHE A 126 -8.50 6.29 4.57
C PHE A 126 -7.52 5.26 5.19
N VAL A 127 -6.38 5.71 5.73
CA VAL A 127 -5.41 4.85 6.46
C VAL A 127 -6.03 4.30 7.74
N ARG A 128 -6.66 5.18 8.52
CA ARG A 128 -7.31 4.80 9.79
C ARG A 128 -8.56 3.95 9.59
N SER A 129 -9.12 3.92 8.38
CA SER A 129 -10.23 3.05 8.01
C SER A 129 -9.85 1.58 7.76
N ILE A 130 -8.55 1.30 7.56
CA ILE A 130 -8.06 -0.04 7.26
C ILE A 130 -8.28 -0.95 8.46
N ARG A 131 -8.99 -2.06 8.22
CA ARG A 131 -9.13 -3.16 9.16
C ARG A 131 -8.62 -4.45 8.53
N VAL A 132 -7.71 -5.13 9.23
CA VAL A 132 -7.17 -6.42 8.81
C VAL A 132 -7.63 -7.49 9.78
N PHE A 133 -8.32 -8.50 9.29
CA PHE A 133 -8.79 -9.65 10.03
C PHE A 133 -7.96 -10.88 9.65
N GLU A 134 -7.21 -11.40 10.61
CA GLU A 134 -6.61 -12.72 10.51
C GLU A 134 -7.61 -13.72 11.07
N ILE A 135 -8.13 -14.60 10.22
CA ILE A 135 -9.25 -15.48 10.53
C ILE A 135 -8.77 -16.92 10.53
N HIS A 136 -8.92 -17.59 11.66
CA HIS A 136 -8.91 -19.04 11.75
C HIS A 136 -10.19 -19.45 12.47
N TYR A 137 -11.12 -20.07 11.75
CA TYR A 137 -12.43 -20.45 12.25
C TYR A 137 -12.73 -21.91 11.90
N ILE A 138 -13.17 -22.66 12.90
CA ILE A 138 -13.61 -24.04 12.74
C ILE A 138 -14.96 -24.18 13.44
N GLN A 139 -15.91 -24.81 12.75
CA GLN A 139 -17.11 -25.31 13.40
C GLN A 139 -17.46 -26.72 12.92
N HIS A 140 -18.14 -27.49 13.77
CA HIS A 140 -18.77 -28.76 13.41
C HIS A 140 -19.84 -29.13 14.44
N ALA A 141 -20.78 -29.97 14.03
CA ALA A 141 -21.73 -30.61 14.95
C ALA A 141 -21.06 -31.79 15.67
N ASP A 142 -21.48 -32.06 16.91
CA ASP A 142 -21.17 -33.32 17.58
C ASP A 142 -21.60 -34.53 16.75
N ASP A 143 -20.95 -35.68 16.99
CA ASP A 143 -21.26 -36.95 16.30
C ASP A 143 -22.75 -37.36 16.43
N ASP A 144 -23.39 -36.99 17.55
CA ASP A 144 -24.81 -37.26 17.83
C ASP A 144 -25.76 -36.18 17.25
N GLY A 145 -25.25 -35.20 16.50
CA GLY A 145 -26.03 -34.09 15.93
C GLY A 145 -26.54 -33.08 16.96
N GLY A 146 -25.99 -33.12 18.18
CA GLY A 146 -26.42 -32.33 19.34
C GLY A 146 -25.89 -30.89 19.33
N ALA A 147 -24.74 -30.66 19.96
CA ALA A 147 -24.19 -29.31 20.10
C ALA A 147 -23.36 -28.89 18.89
N CYS A 148 -23.32 -27.57 18.66
CA CYS A 148 -22.48 -26.97 17.64
C CYS A 148 -21.16 -26.49 18.25
N ASN A 149 -20.08 -27.21 18.01
CA ASN A 149 -18.77 -26.81 18.48
C ASN A 149 -18.16 -25.79 17.54
N ARG A 150 -17.64 -24.70 18.11
CA ARG A 150 -17.02 -23.59 17.39
C ARG A 150 -15.71 -23.22 18.09
N TRP A 151 -14.63 -23.15 17.33
CA TRP A 151 -13.35 -22.63 17.78
C TRP A 151 -12.86 -21.57 16.81
N TRP A 152 -12.28 -20.51 17.35
CA TRP A 152 -11.69 -19.48 16.52
C TRP A 152 -10.44 -18.90 17.15
N THR A 153 -9.58 -18.40 16.29
CA THR A 153 -8.50 -17.49 16.63
C THR A 153 -8.58 -16.38 15.60
N ILE A 154 -9.20 -15.27 16.01
CA ILE A 154 -9.40 -14.12 15.12
C ILE A 154 -8.70 -12.93 15.74
N HIS A 155 -7.96 -12.21 14.91
CA HIS A 155 -7.32 -10.96 15.31
C HIS A 155 -7.69 -9.84 14.34
N GLU A 156 -7.98 -8.68 14.91
CA GLU A 156 -8.25 -7.46 14.16
C GLU A 156 -7.09 -6.49 14.35
N GLY A 157 -6.57 -6.00 13.22
CA GLY A 157 -5.52 -4.99 13.16
C GLY A 157 -6.03 -3.67 12.59
N SER A 158 -5.58 -2.55 13.16
CA SER A 158 -5.97 -1.20 12.74
C SER A 158 -4.88 -0.16 13.05
N TYR A 159 -4.88 0.95 12.31
CA TYR A 159 -3.98 2.09 12.53
C TYR A 159 -4.59 3.12 13.50
N GLY A 160 -3.76 3.64 14.41
CA GLY A 160 -4.10 4.79 15.27
C GLY A 160 -3.65 6.13 14.69
N GLU A 161 -3.96 7.22 15.39
CA GLU A 161 -3.62 8.59 14.95
C GLU A 161 -2.12 8.87 14.85
N GLN A 162 -1.27 8.14 15.57
CA GLN A 162 0.19 8.26 15.45
C GLN A 162 0.78 7.28 14.41
N GLY A 163 -0.06 6.71 13.53
CA GLY A 163 0.39 5.75 12.52
C GLY A 163 0.79 4.38 13.08
N GLY A 164 0.70 4.20 14.40
CA GLY A 164 0.94 2.92 15.07
C GLY A 164 -0.14 1.88 14.71
N TYR A 165 0.31 0.70 14.28
CA TYR A 165 -0.57 -0.44 14.03
C TYR A 165 -0.75 -1.27 15.30
N ARG A 166 -1.99 -1.58 15.65
CA ARG A 166 -2.31 -2.42 16.81
C ARG A 166 -3.13 -3.62 16.38
N ARG A 167 -2.74 -4.79 16.89
CA ARG A 167 -3.44 -6.06 16.72
C ARG A 167 -4.10 -6.45 18.04
N ARG A 168 -5.38 -6.79 18.00
CA ARG A 168 -6.16 -7.25 19.18
C ARG A 168 -6.94 -8.52 18.84
N GLY A 169 -7.26 -9.32 19.86
CA GLY A 169 -8.19 -10.43 19.69
C GLY A 169 -9.58 -9.92 19.27
N SER A 170 -10.24 -10.65 18.38
CA SER A 170 -11.57 -10.31 17.86
C SER A 170 -12.47 -11.54 17.80
N THR A 171 -13.70 -11.36 17.32
CA THR A 171 -14.75 -12.38 17.31
C THR A 171 -15.30 -12.60 15.91
N PRO A 172 -15.90 -13.76 15.61
CA PRO A 172 -16.47 -14.03 14.29
C PRO A 172 -17.53 -13.00 13.88
N SER A 173 -18.33 -12.50 14.83
CA SER A 173 -19.36 -11.47 14.58
C SER A 173 -18.81 -10.08 14.26
N ALA A 174 -17.52 -9.83 14.50
CA ALA A 174 -16.87 -8.58 14.13
C ALA A 174 -16.30 -8.61 12.70
N VAL A 175 -16.18 -9.80 12.11
CA VAL A 175 -15.76 -9.97 10.70
C VAL A 175 -16.88 -9.42 9.81
N PRO A 176 -16.58 -8.54 8.85
CA PRO A 176 -17.58 -7.96 7.95
C PRO A 176 -18.27 -9.01 7.08
N GLU A 177 -19.52 -8.75 6.71
CA GLU A 177 -20.29 -9.60 5.79
C GLU A 177 -19.69 -9.70 4.38
N ALA A 178 -18.79 -8.78 4.02
CA ALA A 178 -18.05 -8.84 2.77
C ALA A 178 -16.99 -9.96 2.76
N SER A 179 -16.67 -10.55 3.91
CA SER A 179 -15.81 -11.73 3.97
C SER A 179 -16.57 -13.00 3.57
N ASP A 180 -15.85 -13.95 2.97
CA ASP A 180 -16.34 -15.28 2.62
C ASP A 180 -16.60 -16.18 3.86
N LEU A 181 -16.31 -15.70 5.08
CA LEU A 181 -16.64 -16.40 6.32
C LEU A 181 -18.17 -16.46 6.54
N ASP A 182 -18.80 -17.49 5.99
CA ASP A 182 -20.24 -17.67 6.12
C ASP A 182 -20.63 -18.38 7.43
N LEU A 183 -21.13 -17.57 8.37
CA LEU A 183 -21.64 -17.96 9.69
C LEU A 183 -23.16 -18.21 9.73
N THR A 184 -23.85 -18.11 8.59
CA THR A 184 -25.33 -18.07 8.53
C THR A 184 -26.00 -19.45 8.51
N ALA A 185 -25.22 -20.51 8.29
CA ALA A 185 -25.75 -21.87 8.15
C ALA A 185 -25.88 -22.63 9.49
N ASP A 186 -26.95 -23.43 9.59
CA ASP A 186 -27.17 -24.40 10.67
C ASP A 186 -25.98 -25.36 10.78
N CYS A 187 -25.24 -25.28 11.89
CA CYS A 187 -24.01 -25.99 12.28
C CYS A 187 -23.32 -26.91 11.25
N ARG A 188 -23.16 -26.47 10.00
CA ARG A 188 -22.43 -27.22 8.99
C ARG A 188 -20.96 -27.26 9.36
N SER A 189 -20.22 -28.29 8.97
CA SER A 189 -18.78 -28.28 9.21
C SER A 189 -18.14 -27.15 8.39
N ILE A 190 -17.45 -26.24 9.07
CA ILE A 190 -16.68 -25.15 8.46
C ILE A 190 -15.24 -25.29 8.92
N ARG A 191 -14.33 -25.20 7.96
CA ARG A 191 -12.93 -24.88 8.21
C ARG A 191 -12.61 -23.70 7.31
N HIS A 192 -12.33 -22.57 7.94
CA HIS A 192 -12.07 -21.33 7.24
C HIS A 192 -10.80 -20.72 7.79
N ARG A 193 -9.87 -20.43 6.89
CA ARG A 193 -8.62 -19.77 7.21
C ARG A 193 -8.31 -18.75 6.13
N SER A 194 -8.34 -17.48 6.51
CA SER A 194 -8.09 -16.40 5.57
C SER A 194 -7.49 -15.18 6.26
N VAL A 195 -6.98 -14.27 5.45
CA VAL A 195 -6.79 -12.88 5.84
C VAL A 195 -7.75 -12.04 5.02
N PHE A 196 -8.64 -11.34 5.71
CA PHE A 196 -9.58 -10.41 5.13
C PHE A 196 -9.15 -8.99 5.47
N VAL A 197 -9.11 -8.10 4.49
CA VAL A 197 -8.81 -6.68 4.72
C VAL A 197 -9.88 -5.84 4.05
N GLU A 198 -10.28 -4.78 4.73
CA GLU A 198 -11.18 -3.78 4.19
C GLU A 198 -10.64 -2.38 4.47
N TRP A 199 -11.06 -1.43 3.65
CA TRP A 199 -10.74 -0.02 3.80
C TRP A 199 -11.81 0.84 3.11
N ARG A 200 -11.72 2.14 3.35
CA ARG A 200 -12.32 3.17 2.51
C ARG A 200 -11.21 3.99 1.89
N ASP A 201 -11.31 4.29 0.60
CA ASP A 201 -10.37 5.19 -0.07
C ASP A 201 -10.58 6.66 0.37
N ALA A 202 -9.83 7.61 -0.18
CA ALA A 202 -9.91 9.01 0.20
C ALA A 202 -11.27 9.66 -0.16
N GLU A 203 -11.94 9.14 -1.18
CA GLU A 203 -13.29 9.52 -1.60
C GLU A 203 -14.40 8.81 -0.78
N GLY A 204 -14.04 7.84 0.07
CA GLY A 204 -14.96 7.09 0.93
C GLY A 204 -15.53 5.82 0.31
N THR A 205 -15.08 5.44 -0.89
CA THR A 205 -15.47 4.20 -1.58
C THR A 205 -14.97 2.99 -0.81
N TYR A 206 -15.84 2.00 -0.62
CA TYR A 206 -15.49 0.76 0.07
C TYR A 206 -14.63 -0.15 -0.82
N GLY A 207 -13.55 -0.69 -0.26
CA GLY A 207 -12.73 -1.72 -0.87
C GLY A 207 -12.41 -2.84 0.11
N HIS A 208 -12.25 -4.05 -0.40
CA HIS A 208 -11.82 -5.21 0.38
C HIS A 208 -10.97 -6.17 -0.46
N GLU A 209 -10.24 -7.04 0.24
CA GLU A 209 -9.52 -8.18 -0.30
C GLU A 209 -9.61 -9.34 0.68
N GLU A 210 -9.66 -10.57 0.17
CA GLU A 210 -9.56 -11.78 0.98
C GLU A 210 -8.58 -12.75 0.36
N VAL A 211 -7.71 -13.32 1.20
CA VAL A 211 -6.77 -14.36 0.79
C VAL A 211 -6.94 -15.59 1.66
N HIS A 212 -7.27 -16.71 1.02
CA HIS A 212 -7.54 -18.01 1.64
C HIS A 212 -6.28 -18.89 1.75
N TYR A 213 -6.25 -19.79 2.74
CA TYR A 213 -5.16 -20.74 3.01
C TYR A 213 -5.61 -22.19 3.14
#